data_AF-A0A969BL41-F1
#
_entry.id   AF-A0A969BL41-F1
#
_cell.length_a   1.000
_cell.length_b   1.000
_cell.length_c   1.000
_cell.angle_alpha   90.00
_cell.angle_beta   90.00
_cell.angle_gamma   90.00
#
_symmetry.space_group_name_H-M   'P 1'
#
loop_
_entity.id
_entity.type
_entity.pdbx_description
1 polymer ?
#
loop_
_entity_poly.entity_id
_entity_poly.type
_entity_poly.pdbx_seq_one_letter_code
_entity_poly.pdbx_strand_id
1 'polypeptide(L)'
;MAAGSLTGDRRADVFVWDMSGAKIAFELQHSDVSQELLERRTSAYLHAGIAVLWVPFLKPRYREFAQKVAEGEEGDWVIPDYKPRPFEFWLSAFGFGNVWYWAQRSNRLMRGKIEPVKEKVENPFWGGPTEHRVGNRLRLWGPYDPAALSIRIGRRSPWTNGRYTIPGGPTAALMAPGLR
;
A
#
# COMPACT_ATOMS: atom_id res chain seq x y z
N MET A 1 -33.81 -6.10 -12.16
CA MET A 1 -33.04 -6.85 -11.13
C MET A 1 -32.62 -5.87 -10.06
N ALA A 2 -32.96 -6.17 -8.80
CA ALA A 2 -32.82 -5.23 -7.69
C ALA A 2 -31.35 -4.99 -7.33
N ALA A 3 -30.94 -3.72 -7.33
CA ALA A 3 -29.69 -3.27 -6.75
C ALA A 3 -29.83 -3.33 -5.22
N GLY A 4 -29.16 -4.31 -4.60
CA GLY A 4 -29.05 -4.38 -3.15
C GLY A 4 -28.29 -3.15 -2.65
N SER A 5 -29.01 -2.21 -2.05
CA SER A 5 -28.41 -1.02 -1.45
C SER A 5 -27.69 -1.43 -0.16
N LEU A 6 -26.36 -1.30 -0.13
CA LEU A 6 -25.54 -1.35 1.07
C LEU A 6 -25.91 -0.13 1.95
N THR A 7 -26.98 -0.29 2.74
CA THR A 7 -27.47 0.70 3.70
C THR A 7 -26.63 0.56 4.96
N GLY A 8 -25.70 1.50 5.14
CA GLY A 8 -24.81 1.52 6.28
C GLY A 8 -23.76 2.62 6.17
N ASP A 9 -24.25 3.86 6.27
CA ASP A 9 -23.51 5.09 6.58
C ASP A 9 -22.76 5.83 5.45
N ARG A 10 -23.04 7.12 5.36
CA ARG A 10 -22.58 8.05 4.30
C ARG A 10 -21.21 8.62 4.67
N ARG A 11 -20.14 8.09 4.07
CA ARG A 11 -18.96 8.84 3.58
C ARG A 11 -18.36 8.03 2.44
N ALA A 12 -18.38 8.54 1.21
CA ALA A 12 -17.82 7.80 0.08
C ALA A 12 -16.28 7.84 0.13
N ASP A 13 -15.69 6.96 0.94
CA ASP A 13 -14.26 6.59 0.84
C ASP A 13 -14.02 5.57 -0.29
N VAL A 14 -15.10 5.16 -0.97
CA VAL A 14 -15.17 4.04 -1.91
C VAL A 14 -15.73 4.49 -3.26
N PHE A 15 -14.93 4.41 -4.32
CA PHE A 15 -15.40 4.51 -5.70
C PHE A 15 -15.40 3.11 -6.33
N VAL A 16 -16.51 2.68 -6.93
CA VAL A 16 -16.57 1.41 -7.66
C VAL A 16 -16.59 1.69 -9.17
N TRP A 17 -15.52 1.31 -9.86
CA TRP A 17 -15.42 1.43 -11.33
C TRP A 17 -15.66 0.07 -11.97
N ASP A 18 -16.55 0.00 -12.98
CA ASP A 18 -16.61 -1.11 -13.93
C ASP A 18 -15.73 -0.82 -15.16
N MET A 19 -14.55 -1.45 -15.23
CA MET A 19 -13.69 -1.40 -16.42
C MET A 19 -13.66 -2.79 -17.04
N SER A 20 -14.18 -2.91 -18.26
CA SER A 20 -14.10 -4.16 -19.04
C SER A 20 -14.65 -5.40 -18.30
N GLY A 21 -15.72 -5.24 -17.51
CA GLY A 21 -16.38 -6.32 -16.77
C GLY A 21 -15.78 -6.64 -15.40
N ALA A 22 -14.77 -5.88 -14.94
CA ALA A 22 -14.20 -6.00 -13.61
C ALA A 22 -14.68 -4.85 -12.71
N LYS A 23 -15.18 -5.19 -11.52
CA LYS A 23 -15.57 -4.21 -10.49
C LYS A 23 -14.38 -3.93 -9.58
N ILE A 24 -14.04 -2.65 -9.41
CA ILE A 24 -12.88 -2.22 -8.62
C ILE A 24 -13.32 -1.19 -7.59
N ALA A 25 -13.10 -1.45 -6.30
CA ALA A 25 -13.27 -0.50 -5.20
C ALA A 25 -11.95 0.24 -4.93
N PHE A 26 -11.97 1.57 -4.88
CA PHE A 26 -10.86 2.40 -4.42
C PHE A 26 -11.13 2.89 -3.01
N GLU A 27 -10.28 2.55 -2.05
CA GLU A 27 -10.42 2.91 -0.64
C GLU A 27 -9.39 3.97 -0.24
N LEU A 28 -9.84 5.20 -0.02
CA LEU A 28 -8.98 6.30 0.45
C LEU A 28 -8.90 6.31 1.98
N GLN A 29 -7.76 5.92 2.54
CA GLN A 29 -7.63 5.73 3.99
C GLN A 29 -6.91 6.90 4.69
N HIS A 30 -7.70 7.79 5.31
CA HIS A 30 -7.18 8.98 6.02
C HIS A 30 -6.84 8.71 7.49
N SER A 31 -7.69 7.97 8.20
CA SER A 31 -7.51 7.63 9.62
C SER A 31 -6.71 6.34 9.78
N ASP A 32 -6.27 6.06 11.01
CA ASP A 32 -5.83 4.71 11.35
C ASP A 32 -7.01 3.76 11.30
N VAL A 33 -6.78 2.58 10.72
CA VAL A 33 -7.76 1.49 10.62
C VAL A 33 -7.17 0.26 11.28
N SER A 34 -7.99 -0.46 12.05
CA SER A 34 -7.54 -1.71 12.64
C SER A 34 -7.30 -2.76 11.55
N GLN A 35 -6.35 -3.64 11.81
CA GLN A 35 -6.05 -4.75 10.91
C GLN A 35 -7.29 -5.64 10.69
N GLU A 36 -8.03 -5.96 11.76
CA GLU A 36 -9.27 -6.73 11.66
C GLU A 36 -10.29 -6.08 10.73
N LEU A 37 -10.42 -4.74 10.79
CA LEU A 37 -11.33 -4.02 9.90
C LEU A 37 -10.86 -4.06 8.44
N LEU A 38 -9.54 -3.95 8.18
CA LEU A 38 -8.99 -4.13 6.84
C LEU A 38 -9.26 -5.53 6.29
N GLU A 39 -9.00 -6.56 7.09
CA GLU A 39 -9.22 -7.96 6.71
C GLU A 39 -10.70 -8.21 6.39
N ARG A 40 -11.60 -7.75 7.26
CA ARG A 40 -13.06 -7.89 7.09
C ARG A 40 -13.56 -7.16 5.85
N ARG A 41 -13.20 -5.88 5.67
CA ARG A 41 -13.63 -5.07 4.51
C ARG A 41 -13.09 -5.64 3.20
N THR A 42 -11.81 -5.98 3.18
CA THR A 42 -11.18 -6.60 2.01
C THR A 42 -11.88 -7.92 1.68
N SER A 43 -12.08 -8.80 2.66
CA SER A 43 -12.77 -10.07 2.44
C SER A 43 -14.17 -9.89 1.85
N ALA A 44 -14.94 -8.90 2.34
CA ALA A 44 -16.26 -8.59 1.81
C ALA A 44 -16.22 -8.18 0.32
N TYR A 45 -15.27 -7.33 -0.09
CA TYR A 45 -15.09 -6.97 -1.50
C TYR A 45 -14.74 -8.20 -2.35
N LEU A 46 -13.76 -8.98 -1.90
CA LEU A 46 -13.27 -10.13 -2.66
C LEU A 46 -14.35 -11.21 -2.83
N HIS A 47 -15.17 -11.46 -1.80
CA HIS A 47 -16.32 -12.36 -1.88
C HIS A 47 -17.40 -11.86 -2.84
N ALA A 48 -17.58 -10.55 -2.96
CA ALA A 48 -18.47 -9.93 -3.94
C ALA A 48 -17.90 -9.88 -5.37
N GLY A 49 -16.70 -10.43 -5.60
CA GLY A 49 -16.02 -10.38 -6.89
C GLY A 49 -15.48 -8.99 -7.24
N ILE A 50 -15.33 -8.11 -6.24
CA ILE A 50 -14.84 -6.74 -6.40
C ILE A 50 -13.35 -6.72 -6.03
N ALA A 51 -12.49 -6.34 -6.96
CA ALA A 51 -11.09 -6.05 -6.66
C ALA A 51 -11.01 -4.77 -5.81
N VAL A 52 -10.09 -4.68 -4.85
CA VAL A 52 -9.92 -3.47 -4.02
C VAL A 52 -8.52 -2.91 -4.13
N LEU A 53 -8.42 -1.58 -4.21
CA LEU A 53 -7.19 -0.79 -4.16
C LEU A 53 -7.23 0.12 -2.94
N TRP A 54 -6.41 -0.18 -1.94
CA TRP A 54 -6.23 0.66 -0.77
C TRP A 54 -5.19 1.74 -1.05
N VAL A 55 -5.57 3.00 -0.86
CA VAL A 55 -4.73 4.17 -1.12
C VAL A 55 -4.71 5.05 0.13
N PRO A 56 -3.79 4.80 1.07
CA PRO A 56 -3.61 5.66 2.24
C PRO A 56 -3.09 7.05 1.86
N PHE A 57 -3.40 8.03 2.68
CA PHE A 57 -2.81 9.37 2.53
C PHE A 57 -1.36 9.39 3.01
N LEU A 58 -0.45 9.97 2.21
CA LEU A 58 0.92 10.25 2.64
C LEU A 58 0.91 11.40 3.65
N LYS A 59 1.52 11.23 4.83
CA LYS A 59 1.53 12.31 5.83
C LYS A 59 2.28 13.53 5.28
N PRO A 60 1.74 14.76 5.42
CA PRO A 60 2.36 15.97 4.87
C PRO A 60 3.81 16.17 5.32
N ARG A 61 4.12 15.86 6.59
CA ARG A 61 5.47 15.95 7.17
C ARG A 61 6.54 15.19 6.39
N TYR A 62 6.16 14.16 5.64
CA TYR A 62 7.15 13.33 4.95
C TYR A 62 7.86 14.05 3.81
N ARG A 63 7.35 15.20 3.34
CA ARG A 63 8.10 16.06 2.42
C ARG A 63 9.31 16.72 3.08
N GLU A 64 9.23 17.03 4.38
CA GLU A 64 10.33 17.64 5.13
C GLU A 64 11.49 16.66 5.33
N PHE A 65 11.17 15.36 5.38
CA PHE A 65 12.14 14.28 5.58
C PHE A 65 12.51 13.53 4.30
N ALA A 66 11.80 13.78 3.19
CA ALA A 66 12.07 13.13 1.92
C ALA A 66 13.34 13.69 1.29
N GLN A 67 14.28 12.80 1.03
CA GLN A 67 15.53 13.10 0.35
C GLN A 67 15.43 12.54 -1.06
N LYS A 68 15.91 13.29 -2.05
CA LYS A 68 16.04 12.76 -3.41
C LYS A 68 17.10 11.65 -3.38
N VAL A 69 16.83 10.52 -4.01
CA VAL A 69 17.83 9.45 -4.07
C VAL A 69 18.98 9.87 -4.99
N ALA A 70 20.16 9.29 -4.78
CA ALA A 70 21.32 9.54 -5.63
C ALA A 70 21.10 8.97 -7.05
N GLU A 71 21.81 9.54 -8.03
CA GLU A 71 21.75 9.04 -9.41
C GLU A 71 22.20 7.56 -9.46
N GLY A 72 21.41 6.73 -10.16
CA GLY A 72 21.64 5.28 -10.25
C GLY A 72 21.04 4.45 -9.10
N GLU A 73 20.49 5.08 -8.07
CA GLU A 73 19.73 4.37 -7.03
C GLU A 73 18.26 4.15 -7.42
N GLU A 74 17.65 3.07 -6.90
CA GLU A 74 16.23 2.77 -7.12
C GLU A 74 15.32 3.82 -6.45
N GLY A 75 14.26 4.27 -7.12
CA GLY A 75 13.31 5.24 -6.54
C GLY A 75 13.58 6.67 -6.98
N ASP A 76 12.71 7.58 -6.55
CA ASP A 76 12.87 9.02 -6.74
C ASP A 76 13.18 9.72 -5.42
N TRP A 77 12.59 9.20 -4.32
CA TRP A 77 12.74 9.76 -2.98
C TRP A 77 12.88 8.67 -1.92
N VAL A 78 13.55 9.01 -0.82
CA VAL A 78 13.65 8.18 0.38
C VAL A 78 13.32 8.99 1.62
N ILE A 79 12.59 8.38 2.55
CA ILE A 79 12.37 8.90 3.90
C ILE A 79 13.08 7.93 4.85
N PRO A 80 14.29 8.25 5.36
CA PRO A 80 15.13 7.32 6.10
C PRO A 80 14.50 6.79 7.40
N ASP A 81 13.85 7.66 8.17
CA ASP A 81 13.25 7.34 9.47
C ASP A 81 11.73 7.20 9.38
N TYR A 82 11.26 6.39 8.44
CA TYR A 82 9.85 6.18 8.23
C TYR A 82 9.22 5.41 9.40
N LYS A 83 8.16 5.99 9.98
CA LYS A 83 7.35 5.34 11.01
C LYS A 83 6.03 4.90 10.39
N PRO A 84 5.96 3.67 9.84
CA PRO A 84 4.74 3.16 9.22
C PRO A 84 3.62 3.10 10.25
N ARG A 85 2.42 3.45 9.83
CA ARG A 85 1.20 3.19 10.61
C ARG A 85 1.00 1.68 10.69
N PRO A 86 0.40 1.14 11.77
CA PRO A 86 0.25 -0.30 11.95
C PRO A 86 -0.36 -1.01 10.72
N PHE A 87 -1.35 -0.38 10.08
CA PHE A 87 -2.04 -0.93 8.94
C PHE A 87 -1.23 -0.90 7.63
N GLU A 88 -0.18 -0.08 7.52
CA GLU A 88 0.61 0.05 6.28
C GLU A 88 1.43 -1.20 5.98
N PHE A 89 1.83 -1.98 6.99
CA PHE A 89 2.46 -3.28 6.77
C PHE A 89 1.48 -4.29 6.16
N TRP A 90 0.22 -4.26 6.61
CA TRP A 90 -0.84 -5.07 6.02
C TRP A 90 -1.07 -4.68 4.57
N LEU A 91 -1.20 -3.36 4.28
CA LEU A 91 -1.37 -2.86 2.92
C LEU A 91 -0.19 -3.23 2.02
N SER A 92 1.04 -3.14 2.54
CA SER A 92 2.25 -3.53 1.82
C SER A 92 2.20 -5.01 1.47
N ALA A 93 1.81 -5.90 2.38
CA ALA A 93 1.64 -7.32 2.06
C ALA A 93 0.47 -7.59 1.10
N PHE A 94 -0.61 -6.82 1.20
CA PHE A 94 -1.73 -6.88 0.27
C PHE A 94 -1.29 -6.52 -1.15
N GLY A 95 -0.49 -5.46 -1.29
CA GLY A 95 0.08 -4.95 -2.55
C GLY A 95 1.43 -5.54 -2.95
N PHE A 96 1.77 -6.75 -2.48
CA PHE A 96 3.01 -7.46 -2.85
C PHE A 96 4.29 -6.63 -2.64
N GLY A 97 4.42 -6.02 -1.46
CA GLY A 97 5.54 -5.16 -1.08
C GLY A 97 5.38 -3.69 -1.45
N ASN A 98 4.31 -3.33 -2.16
CA ASN A 98 4.04 -1.96 -2.60
C ASN A 98 2.80 -1.38 -1.92
N VAL A 99 2.83 -0.07 -1.67
CA VAL A 99 1.69 0.72 -1.19
C VAL A 99 1.58 1.96 -2.06
N TRP A 100 0.40 2.26 -2.58
CA TRP A 100 0.14 3.51 -3.28
C TRP A 100 -0.37 4.55 -2.30
N TYR A 101 0.24 5.73 -2.30
CA TYR A 101 -0.12 6.82 -1.41
C TYR A 101 -0.74 7.98 -2.16
N TRP A 102 -1.79 8.58 -1.60
CA TRP A 102 -2.28 9.88 -2.05
C TRP A 102 -1.51 11.03 -1.37
N ALA A 103 -0.79 11.82 -2.15
CA ALA A 103 -0.11 13.02 -1.69
C ALA A 103 -1.06 14.23 -1.80
N GLN A 104 -1.74 14.57 -0.69
CA GLN A 104 -2.83 15.56 -0.65
C GLN A 104 -2.48 16.92 -1.26
N ARG A 105 -1.32 17.47 -0.91
CA ARG A 105 -0.95 18.82 -1.35
C ARG A 105 -0.71 18.93 -2.85
N SER A 106 -0.21 17.86 -3.48
CA SER A 106 0.05 17.85 -4.91
C SER A 106 -1.10 17.25 -5.72
N ASN A 107 -2.09 16.61 -5.08
CA ASN A 107 -3.11 15.80 -5.75
C ASN A 107 -2.48 14.81 -6.74
N ARG A 108 -1.50 14.05 -6.23
CA ARG A 108 -0.73 13.06 -7.00
C ARG A 108 -0.64 11.77 -6.23
N LEU A 109 -0.41 10.68 -6.96
CA LEU A 109 -0.14 9.38 -6.40
C LEU A 109 1.37 9.14 -6.32
N MET A 110 1.81 8.49 -5.26
CA MET A 110 3.20 8.03 -5.12
C MET A 110 3.20 6.54 -4.85
N ARG A 111 3.99 5.78 -5.60
CA ARG A 111 4.24 4.38 -5.25
C ARG A 111 5.23 4.37 -4.11
N GLY A 112 5.03 3.52 -3.12
CA GLY A 112 5.92 3.40 -1.99
C GLY A 112 6.26 1.96 -1.64
N LYS A 113 7.46 1.76 -1.11
CA LYS A 113 7.97 0.48 -0.62
C LYS A 113 8.56 0.71 0.76
N ILE A 114 7.99 0.03 1.76
CA ILE A 114 8.48 0.08 3.14
C ILE A 114 9.60 -0.94 3.27
N GLU A 115 10.80 -0.48 3.56
CA GLU A 115 12.00 -1.32 3.64
C GLU A 115 12.54 -1.31 5.07
N PRO A 116 12.84 -2.48 5.66
CA PRO A 116 13.49 -2.52 6.96
C PRO A 116 14.91 -1.95 6.84
N VAL A 117 15.27 -1.06 7.76
CA VAL A 117 16.66 -0.64 7.93
C VAL A 117 17.31 -1.60 8.90
N LYS A 118 18.43 -2.19 8.48
CA LYS A 118 19.20 -3.15 9.27
C LYS A 118 20.58 -2.61 9.53
N GLU A 119 21.07 -2.82 10.74
CA GLU A 119 22.44 -2.56 11.13
C GLU A 119 23.14 -3.88 11.43
N LYS A 120 24.41 -3.96 11.03
CA LYS A 120 25.28 -5.07 11.40
C LYS A 120 25.91 -4.75 12.74
N VAL A 121 25.65 -5.59 13.72
CA VAL A 121 26.23 -5.50 15.07
C VAL A 121 27.14 -6.71 15.24
N GLU A 122 28.38 -6.50 15.67
CA GLU A 122 29.25 -7.62 16.02
C GLU A 122 28.65 -8.40 17.19
N ASN A 123 28.51 -9.71 17.00
CA ASN A 123 28.00 -10.58 18.03
C ASN A 123 29.16 -11.36 18.66
N PRO A 124 29.60 -11.00 19.88
CA PRO A 124 30.74 -11.65 20.53
C PRO A 124 30.46 -13.12 20.89
N PHE A 125 29.20 -13.56 20.88
CA PHE A 125 28.82 -14.93 21.26
C PHE A 125 28.83 -15.93 20.09
N TRP A 126 28.65 -15.46 18.85
CA TRP A 126 28.55 -16.32 17.66
C TRP A 126 29.69 -16.11 16.66
N GLY A 127 30.70 -15.30 17.01
CA GLY A 127 31.92 -15.13 16.20
C GLY A 127 31.70 -14.42 14.87
N GLY A 128 30.66 -13.58 14.74
CA GLY A 128 30.37 -12.86 13.49
C GLY A 128 29.26 -11.80 13.63
N PRO A 129 29.10 -10.92 12.62
CA PRO A 129 28.09 -9.88 12.65
C PRO A 129 26.68 -10.45 12.54
N THR A 130 25.77 -9.98 13.41
CA THR A 130 24.33 -10.23 13.32
C THR A 130 23.64 -8.98 12.79
N GLU A 131 22.63 -9.15 11.92
CA GLU A 131 21.81 -8.03 11.44
C GLU A 131 20.63 -7.78 12.37
N HIS A 132 20.50 -6.56 12.88
CA HIS A 132 19.38 -6.11 13.69
C HIS A 132 18.57 -5.07 12.94
N ARG A 133 17.23 -5.21 12.94
CA ARG A 133 16.35 -4.18 12.39
C ARG A 133 16.27 -3.02 13.38
N VAL A 134 16.69 -1.84 12.94
CA VAL A 134 16.71 -0.61 13.76
C VAL A 134 15.60 0.37 13.38
N GLY A 135 14.98 0.19 12.21
CA GLY A 135 13.93 1.08 11.75
C GLY A 135 13.29 0.64 10.44
N ASN A 136 12.66 1.60 9.77
CA ASN A 136 12.17 1.46 8.41
C ASN A 136 12.48 2.73 7.63
N ARG A 137 12.74 2.56 6.33
CA ARG A 137 12.69 3.65 5.36
C ARG A 137 11.51 3.46 4.44
N LEU A 138 10.99 4.55 3.90
CA LEU A 138 10.02 4.53 2.81
C LEU A 138 10.70 5.03 1.55
N ARG A 139 10.82 4.15 0.56
CA ARG A 139 11.24 4.50 -0.80
C ARG A 139 10.01 4.86 -1.60
N LEU A 140 10.06 5.95 -2.35
CA LEU A 140 8.94 6.49 -3.13
C LEU A 140 9.32 6.65 -4.60
N TRP A 141 8.34 6.45 -5.48
CA TRP A 141 8.39 6.79 -6.91
C TRP A 141 7.25 7.74 -7.28
N GLY A 142 7.51 8.60 -8.26
CA GLY A 142 6.63 9.65 -8.72
C GLY A 142 7.11 11.05 -8.30
N PRO A 143 6.20 12.05 -8.26
CA PRO A 143 4.75 11.92 -8.26
C PRO A 143 4.14 11.53 -9.62
N TYR A 144 3.08 10.73 -9.58
CA TYR A 144 2.30 10.34 -10.77
C TYR A 144 0.96 11.06 -10.83
N ASP A 145 0.59 11.51 -12.02
CA ASP A 145 -0.78 11.96 -12.30
C ASP A 145 -1.71 10.75 -12.31
N PRO A 146 -2.81 10.74 -11.53
CA PRO A 146 -3.78 9.65 -11.57
C PRO A 146 -4.30 9.34 -12.97
N ALA A 147 -4.43 10.34 -13.85
CA ALA A 147 -4.88 10.15 -15.22
C ALA A 147 -3.87 9.41 -16.12
N ALA A 148 -2.60 9.36 -15.71
CA ALA A 148 -1.54 8.64 -16.43
C ALA A 148 -1.37 7.19 -15.95
N LEU A 149 -2.07 6.77 -14.89
CA LEU A 149 -1.97 5.41 -14.37
C LEU A 149 -2.98 4.50 -15.07
N SER A 150 -2.56 3.26 -15.31
CA SER A 150 -3.46 2.18 -15.70
C SER A 150 -3.73 1.24 -14.54
N ILE A 151 -4.80 0.45 -14.63
CA ILE A 151 -5.13 -0.54 -13.62
C ILE A 151 -4.97 -1.92 -14.24
N ARG A 152 -4.22 -2.78 -13.54
CA ARG A 152 -4.10 -4.20 -13.87
C ARG A 152 -4.94 -5.01 -12.90
N ILE A 153 -5.81 -5.85 -13.44
CA ILE A 153 -6.59 -6.82 -12.68
C ILE A 153 -5.84 -8.14 -12.62
N GLY A 154 -5.91 -8.80 -11.47
CA GLY A 154 -5.33 -10.11 -11.25
C GLY A 154 -6.11 -10.89 -10.21
N ARG A 155 -5.46 -11.93 -9.69
CA ARG A 155 -5.97 -12.73 -8.59
C ARG A 155 -4.83 -13.06 -7.66
N ARG A 156 -5.14 -13.20 -6.37
CA ARG A 156 -4.19 -13.68 -5.37
C ARG A 156 -4.72 -14.88 -4.60
N SER A 157 -3.81 -15.74 -4.18
CA SER A 157 -4.07 -16.74 -3.15
C SER A 157 -4.14 -16.09 -1.76
N PRO A 158 -4.91 -16.67 -0.82
CA PRO A 158 -4.85 -16.25 0.57
C PRO A 158 -3.46 -16.50 1.15
N TRP A 159 -3.05 -15.70 2.12
CA TRP A 159 -1.76 -15.82 2.79
C TRP A 159 -1.83 -15.33 4.24
N THR A 160 -1.03 -15.91 5.13
CA THR A 160 -0.94 -15.50 6.53
C THR A 160 0.50 -15.64 7.03
N ASN A 161 0.87 -14.85 8.03
CA ASN A 161 2.20 -14.89 8.67
C ASN A 161 2.14 -14.92 10.20
N GLY A 162 0.99 -15.30 10.77
CA GLY A 162 0.75 -15.32 12.22
C GLY A 162 0.51 -13.94 12.85
N ARG A 163 0.78 -12.84 12.15
CA ARG A 163 0.42 -11.47 12.58
C ARG A 163 -0.87 -11.00 11.93
N TYR A 164 -1.05 -11.34 10.66
CA TYR A 164 -2.23 -10.96 9.90
C TYR A 164 -2.54 -11.95 8.78
N THR A 165 -3.79 -11.90 8.33
CA THR A 165 -4.28 -12.67 7.20
C THR A 165 -4.55 -11.73 6.03
N ILE A 166 -4.12 -12.15 4.85
CA ILE A 166 -4.49 -11.50 3.60
C ILE A 166 -5.45 -12.43 2.86
N PRO A 167 -6.70 -12.01 2.62
CA PRO A 167 -7.69 -12.85 1.93
C PRO A 167 -7.31 -13.07 0.45
N GLY A 168 -7.72 -14.22 -0.07
CA GLY A 168 -7.60 -14.56 -1.50
C GLY A 168 -8.76 -14.00 -2.31
N GLY A 169 -8.55 -13.72 -3.59
CA GLY A 169 -9.60 -13.13 -4.44
C GLY A 169 -9.06 -12.26 -5.58
N PRO A 170 -9.96 -11.55 -6.29
CA PRO A 170 -9.59 -10.60 -7.34
C PRO A 170 -8.73 -9.46 -6.77
N THR A 171 -7.70 -9.04 -7.49
CA THR A 171 -6.85 -7.92 -7.09
C THR A 171 -6.80 -6.86 -8.18
N ALA A 172 -6.52 -5.63 -7.78
CA ALA A 172 -6.22 -4.53 -8.67
C ALA A 172 -4.89 -3.91 -8.25
N ALA A 173 -4.09 -3.51 -9.24
CA ALA A 173 -2.83 -2.82 -9.04
C ALA A 173 -2.77 -1.60 -9.96
N LEU A 174 -2.38 -0.45 -9.41
CA LEU A 174 -2.04 0.72 -10.22
C LEU A 174 -0.67 0.51 -10.85
N MET A 175 -0.59 0.80 -12.14
CA MET A 175 0.61 0.69 -12.97
C MET A 175 0.97 2.07 -13.50
N ALA A 176 2.21 2.51 -13.26
CA ALA A 176 2.71 3.74 -13.88
C ALA A 176 3.38 3.43 -15.22
N PRO A 177 3.42 4.40 -16.16
CA PRO A 177 4.21 4.28 -17.38
C PRO A 177 5.65 3.91 -17.06
N GLY A 178 6.20 2.90 -17.74
CA GLY A 178 7.58 2.44 -17.55
C GLY A 178 7.82 1.49 -16.37
N LEU A 179 6.83 1.24 -15.51
CA LEU A 179 6.89 0.15 -14.52
C LEU A 179 6.41 -1.15 -15.19
N ARG A 180 7.35 -2.07 -15.45
CA ARG A 180 7.04 -3.47 -15.79
C ARG A 180 6.92 -4.30 -14.52
#